data_AF-A0AAE9XDM2-F1
#
_entry.id   AF-A0AAE9XDM2-F1
#
_cell.length_a   1.000
_cell.length_b   1.000
_cell.length_c   1.000
_cell.angle_alpha   90.00
_cell.angle_beta   90.00
_cell.angle_gamma   90.00
#
_symmetry.space_group_name_H-M   'P 1'
#
loop_
_entity.id
_entity.type
_entity.pdbx_description
1 polymer ?
#
loop_
_entity_poly.entity_id
_entity_poly.type
_entity_poly.pdbx_seq_one_letter_code
_entity_poly.pdbx_strand_id
1 'polypeptide(L)'
;MKNNILLNKFLLYNSEGLAYGITEMFSRNLAELLSDKIMIVYPDFDRDSFIQSIENHVVGKTYTRRIPIFASLLKEHLPEDYERALSVLTGIWGEENPNETGMFTHAIGSCLSGNLPKIIVHIVSL
;
A
#
# COMPACT_ATOMS: atom_id res chain seq x y z
N MET A 1 -11.35 -15.38 10.97
CA MET A 1 -12.04 -14.93 9.73
C MET A 1 -12.35 -13.44 9.78
N LYS A 2 -11.32 -12.56 9.78
CA LYS A 2 -11.47 -11.08 9.73
C LYS A 2 -11.03 -10.48 8.37
N ASN A 3 -10.51 -11.31 7.45
CA ASN A 3 -9.89 -10.89 6.19
C ASN A 3 -10.89 -10.72 5.04
N ASN A 4 -11.93 -9.91 5.23
CA ASN A 4 -12.74 -9.47 4.08
C ASN A 4 -13.49 -8.16 4.29
N ILE A 5 -13.50 -7.56 5.49
CA ILE A 5 -14.26 -6.33 5.72
C ILE A 5 -13.58 -5.13 5.04
N LEU A 6 -12.25 -5.02 5.11
CA LEU A 6 -11.51 -3.91 4.48
C LEU A 6 -11.39 -4.06 2.97
N LEU A 7 -11.22 -5.30 2.47
CA LEU A 7 -11.26 -5.59 1.04
C LEU A 7 -12.67 -5.32 0.47
N ASN A 8 -13.72 -5.76 1.16
CA ASN A 8 -15.09 -5.46 0.77
C ASN A 8 -15.42 -3.97 0.93
N LYS A 9 -14.87 -3.27 1.93
CA LYS A 9 -15.01 -1.82 2.03
C LYS A 9 -14.34 -1.17 0.83
N PHE A 10 -13.13 -1.57 0.46
CA PHE A 10 -12.43 -1.08 -0.73
C PHE A 10 -13.21 -1.32 -2.04
N LEU A 11 -13.84 -2.49 -2.19
CA LEU A 11 -14.65 -2.83 -3.37
C LEU A 11 -16.03 -2.15 -3.38
N LEU A 12 -16.72 -2.07 -2.23
CA LEU A 12 -18.02 -1.40 -2.07
C LEU A 12 -17.89 0.12 -2.20
N TYR A 13 -16.79 0.71 -1.76
CA TYR A 13 -16.52 2.15 -1.89
C TYR A 13 -16.37 2.58 -3.36
N ASN A 14 -15.98 1.66 -4.26
CA ASN A 14 -15.99 1.89 -5.71
C ASN A 14 -17.40 1.79 -6.34
N SER A 15 -18.40 1.24 -5.62
CA SER A 15 -19.78 1.06 -6.11
C SER A 15 -20.73 2.23 -5.78
N GLU A 16 -20.42 3.03 -4.76
CA GLU A 16 -21.26 4.16 -4.31
C GLU A 16 -20.91 5.51 -4.99
N GLY A 17 -20.05 5.53 -6.00
CA GLY A 17 -19.88 6.70 -6.86
C GLY A 17 -19.05 7.86 -6.28
N LEU A 18 -18.40 7.71 -5.13
CA LEU A 18 -17.27 8.58 -4.77
C LEU A 18 -16.02 8.09 -5.50
N ALA A 19 -15.83 8.57 -6.73
CA ALA A 19 -14.59 8.43 -7.47
C ALA A 19 -13.47 9.19 -6.73
N TYR A 20 -12.87 8.55 -5.74
CA TYR A 20 -11.65 9.06 -5.15
C TYR A 20 -10.57 9.09 -6.23
N GLY A 21 -10.04 10.28 -6.49
CA GLY A 21 -8.92 10.42 -7.39
C GLY A 21 -7.75 9.57 -6.88
N ILE A 22 -6.93 9.06 -7.81
CA ILE A 22 -5.70 8.30 -7.54
C ILE A 22 -4.95 8.83 -6.31
N THR A 23 -4.80 10.15 -6.19
CA THR A 23 -4.15 10.82 -5.07
C THR A 23 -4.68 10.39 -3.70
N GLU A 24 -5.99 10.28 -3.51
CA GLU A 24 -6.57 9.91 -2.22
C GLU A 24 -6.44 8.42 -1.91
N MET A 25 -6.29 7.57 -2.92
CA MET A 25 -5.93 6.17 -2.70
C MET A 25 -4.53 6.06 -2.08
N PHE A 26 -3.58 6.89 -2.53
CA PHE A 26 -2.23 6.99 -1.96
C PHE A 26 -2.21 7.84 -0.68
N SER A 27 -3.09 7.54 0.29
CA SER A 27 -3.19 8.22 1.59
C SER A 27 -3.33 7.19 2.72
N ARG A 28 -4.05 7.51 3.80
CA ARG A 28 -4.46 6.57 4.85
C ARG A 28 -4.93 5.23 4.27
N ASN A 29 -5.73 5.23 3.20
CA ASN A 29 -6.28 3.99 2.63
C ASN A 29 -5.21 2.98 2.23
N LEU A 30 -4.14 3.43 1.54
CA LEU A 30 -3.02 2.57 1.19
C LEU A 30 -2.18 2.21 2.43
N ALA A 31 -1.99 3.16 3.36
CA ALA A 31 -1.23 2.90 4.57
C ALA A 31 -1.90 1.82 5.45
N GLU A 32 -3.22 1.85 5.60
CA GLU A 32 -4.02 0.83 6.27
C GLU A 32 -3.87 -0.54 5.60
N LEU A 33 -4.05 -0.59 4.27
CA LEU A 33 -3.91 -1.83 3.50
C LEU A 33 -2.52 -2.45 3.62
N LEU A 34 -1.46 -1.64 3.54
CA LEU A 34 -0.09 -2.09 3.71
C LEU A 34 0.15 -2.59 5.13
N SER A 35 -0.26 -1.82 6.14
CA SER A 35 -0.06 -2.18 7.54
C SER A 35 -0.70 -3.52 7.88
N ASP A 36 -1.95 -3.72 7.46
CA ASP A 36 -2.67 -4.96 7.73
C ASP A 36 -1.97 -6.18 7.14
N LYS A 37 -1.36 -6.04 5.96
CA LYS A 37 -0.59 -7.11 5.32
C LYS A 37 0.76 -7.30 6.00
N ILE A 38 1.46 -6.22 6.34
CA ILE A 38 2.75 -6.27 7.03
C ILE A 38 2.61 -6.97 8.37
N MET A 39 1.58 -6.64 9.15
CA MET A 39 1.35 -7.25 10.46
C MET A 39 1.15 -8.78 10.43
N ILE A 40 0.81 -9.37 9.28
CA ILE A 40 0.72 -10.83 9.13
C ILE A 40 2.11 -11.47 9.19
N VAL A 41 3.12 -10.81 8.62
CA VAL A 41 4.49 -11.34 8.49
C VAL A 41 5.48 -10.67 9.45
N TYR A 42 5.12 -9.50 9.98
CA TYR A 42 5.88 -8.73 10.97
C TYR A 42 4.92 -8.17 12.04
N PRO A 43 4.53 -8.98 13.03
CA PRO A 43 3.50 -8.62 14.01
C PRO A 43 3.82 -7.40 14.89
N ASP A 44 5.10 -7.09 15.06
CA ASP A 44 5.57 -5.95 15.86
C ASP A 44 5.51 -4.60 15.09
N PHE A 45 5.02 -4.60 13.85
CA PHE A 45 4.88 -3.39 13.06
C PHE A 45 3.94 -2.38 13.74
N ASP A 46 4.45 -1.18 14.03
CA ASP A 46 3.66 -0.08 14.59
C ASP A 46 2.76 0.56 13.53
N ARG A 47 1.65 -0.11 13.27
CA ARG A 47 0.63 0.27 12.30
C ARG A 47 0.10 1.68 12.51
N ASP A 48 -0.22 2.04 13.76
CA ASP A 48 -0.92 3.29 14.04
C ASP A 48 0.02 4.48 13.85
N SER A 49 1.28 4.34 14.29
CA SER A 49 2.31 5.35 14.04
C SER A 49 2.60 5.50 12.54
N PHE A 50 2.69 4.40 11.79
CA PHE A 50 2.92 4.46 10.34
C PHE A 50 1.80 5.19 9.59
N ILE A 51 0.53 4.85 9.88
CA ILE A 51 -0.63 5.50 9.25
C ILE A 51 -0.66 6.99 9.58
N GLN A 52 -0.46 7.34 10.85
CA GLN A 52 -0.46 8.73 11.30
C GLN A 52 0.66 9.54 10.63
N SER A 53 1.85 8.96 10.50
CA SER A 53 2.97 9.57 9.78
C SER A 53 2.63 9.83 8.32
N ILE A 54 2.03 8.86 7.62
CA ILE A 54 1.63 9.02 6.22
C ILE A 54 0.67 10.20 6.07
N GLU A 55 -0.40 10.23 6.86
CA GLU A 55 -1.41 11.28 6.77
C GLU A 55 -0.84 12.68 6.92
N ASN A 56 0.05 12.86 7.90
CA ASN A 56 0.66 14.15 8.18
C ASN A 56 1.55 14.62 7.03
N HIS A 57 2.23 13.71 6.32
CA HIS A 57 3.20 14.06 5.29
C HIS A 57 2.59 14.21 3.89
N VAL A 58 1.45 13.58 3.61
CA VAL A 58 0.84 13.59 2.27
C VAL A 58 -0.12 14.75 1.99
N VAL A 59 -0.46 15.56 3.00
CA VAL A 59 -1.37 16.71 2.85
C VAL A 59 -0.88 17.65 1.75
N GLY A 60 -1.78 17.98 0.81
CA GLY A 60 -1.47 18.87 -0.31
C GLY A 60 -0.48 18.30 -1.34
N LYS A 61 -0.07 17.03 -1.23
CA LYS A 61 0.84 16.38 -2.18
C LYS A 61 0.07 15.63 -3.26
N THR A 62 0.55 15.70 -4.50
CA THR A 62 0.06 14.88 -5.62
C THR A 62 0.48 13.42 -5.44
N TYR A 63 -0.22 12.47 -6.07
CA TYR A 63 0.07 11.04 -5.93
C TYR A 63 1.55 10.70 -6.16
N THR A 64 2.18 11.25 -7.21
CA THR A 64 3.61 11.03 -7.53
C THR A 64 4.53 11.47 -6.39
N ARG A 65 4.18 12.55 -5.68
CA ARG A 65 4.95 13.04 -4.52
C ARG A 65 4.70 12.21 -3.26
N ARG A 66 3.60 11.47 -3.18
CA ARG A 66 3.30 10.58 -2.05
C ARG A 66 4.10 9.27 -2.11
N ILE A 67 4.41 8.76 -3.30
CA ILE A 67 5.25 7.56 -3.49
C ILE A 67 6.56 7.58 -2.67
N PRO A 68 7.45 8.59 -2.81
CA PRO A 68 8.69 8.61 -2.02
C PRO A 68 8.46 8.86 -0.52
N ILE A 69 7.33 9.46 -0.13
CA ILE A 69 6.95 9.61 1.28
C ILE A 69 6.64 8.25 1.89
N PHE A 70 5.86 7.42 1.18
CA PHE A 70 5.63 6.03 1.58
C PHE A 70 6.93 5.24 1.70
N ALA A 71 7.87 5.42 0.78
CA ALA A 71 9.16 4.75 0.81
C ALA A 71 9.95 5.07 2.08
N SER A 72 10.05 6.37 2.36
CA SER A 72 10.80 6.89 3.50
C SER A 72 10.20 6.39 4.81
N LEU A 73 8.88 6.49 4.96
CA LEU A 73 8.19 6.06 6.17
C LEU A 73 8.17 4.53 6.32
N LEU A 74 8.11 3.75 5.24
CA LEU A 74 8.29 2.31 5.34
C LEU A 74 9.68 1.97 5.86
N LYS A 75 10.72 2.62 5.36
CA LYS A 75 12.09 2.41 5.85
C LYS A 75 12.24 2.76 7.33
N GLU A 76 11.56 3.80 7.81
CA GLU A 76 11.58 4.20 9.23
C GLU A 76 10.83 3.22 10.14
N HIS A 77 9.79 2.56 9.63
CA HIS A 77 8.93 1.66 10.40
C HIS A 77 9.24 0.16 10.22
N LEU A 78 10.15 -0.18 9.31
CA LEU A 78 10.63 -1.55 9.09
C LEU A 78 11.96 -1.79 9.81
N PRO A 79 12.40 -3.06 9.94
CA PRO A 79 13.72 -3.35 10.47
C PRO A 79 14.83 -2.57 9.75
N GLU A 80 15.81 -2.06 10.50
CA GLU A 80 16.95 -1.34 9.93
C GLU A 80 17.83 -2.22 9.02
N ASP A 81 17.86 -3.54 9.32
CA ASP A 81 18.54 -4.52 8.50
C ASP A 81 17.82 -4.71 7.16
N TYR A 82 18.55 -4.49 6.07
CA TYR A 82 18.02 -4.51 4.71
C TYR A 82 17.40 -5.87 4.35
N GLU A 83 18.07 -6.98 4.66
CA GLU A 83 17.58 -8.32 4.31
C GLU A 83 16.28 -8.65 5.08
N ARG A 84 16.20 -8.22 6.34
CA ARG A 84 14.97 -8.37 7.13
C ARG A 84 13.84 -7.48 6.59
N ALA A 85 14.11 -6.21 6.28
CA ALA A 85 13.10 -5.33 5.68
C ALA A 85 12.61 -5.87 4.34
N LEU A 86 13.53 -6.35 3.49
CA LEU A 86 13.20 -6.97 2.21
C LEU A 86 12.35 -8.23 2.41
N SER A 87 12.68 -9.08 3.38
CA SER A 87 11.88 -10.27 3.70
C SER A 87 10.45 -9.91 4.13
N VAL A 88 10.26 -8.81 4.87
CA VAL A 88 8.92 -8.33 5.24
C VAL A 88 8.16 -7.84 4.01
N LEU A 89 8.79 -7.00 3.18
CA LEU A 89 8.17 -6.42 1.99
C LEU A 89 7.84 -7.46 0.90
N THR A 90 8.68 -8.47 0.75
CA THR A 90 8.42 -9.60 -0.16
C THR A 90 7.38 -10.56 0.41
N GLY A 91 7.33 -10.73 1.73
CA GLY A 91 6.34 -11.57 2.41
C GLY A 91 4.89 -11.09 2.28
N ILE A 92 4.68 -9.81 1.95
CA ILE A 92 3.33 -9.25 1.70
C ILE A 92 2.92 -9.27 0.22
N TRP A 93 3.78 -9.78 -0.67
CA TRP A 93 3.45 -9.96 -2.08
C TRP A 93 2.28 -10.93 -2.23
N GLY A 94 1.31 -10.55 -3.07
CA GLY A 94 0.22 -11.43 -3.48
C GLY A 94 0.63 -12.31 -4.65
N GLU A 95 -0.29 -13.13 -5.13
CA GLU A 95 -0.12 -13.85 -6.39
C GLU A 95 0.17 -12.88 -7.54
N GLU A 96 0.98 -13.32 -8.51
CA GLU A 96 1.23 -12.53 -9.71
C GLU A 96 -0.07 -12.29 -10.48
N ASN A 97 -0.26 -11.07 -10.96
CA ASN A 97 -1.43 -10.74 -11.77
C ASN A 97 -1.30 -11.38 -13.17
N PRO A 98 -2.14 -12.36 -13.54
CA PRO A 98 -2.02 -13.08 -14.81
C PRO A 98 -2.35 -12.20 -16.04
N ASN A 99 -2.95 -11.03 -15.83
CA ASN A 99 -3.37 -10.10 -16.89
C ASN A 99 -2.45 -8.86 -16.98
N GLU A 100 -1.26 -8.91 -16.40
CA GLU A 100 -0.35 -7.77 -16.38
C GLU A 100 0.22 -7.45 -17.76
N THR A 101 0.02 -6.21 -18.22
CA THR A 101 0.51 -5.72 -19.53
C THR A 101 1.61 -4.66 -19.41
N GLY A 102 2.18 -4.47 -18.22
CA GLY A 102 3.27 -3.52 -17.97
C GLY A 102 2.86 -2.05 -17.87
N MET A 103 1.57 -1.73 -18.04
CA MET A 103 0.99 -0.40 -17.81
C MET A 103 -0.23 -0.49 -16.89
N PHE A 104 -0.48 0.56 -16.09
CA PHE A 104 -1.72 0.74 -15.33
C PHE A 104 -2.88 1.10 -16.27
N THR A 105 -3.25 0.17 -17.16
CA THR A 105 -4.33 0.34 -18.15
C THR A 105 -5.70 0.00 -17.60
N HIS A 106 -5.75 -0.80 -16.54
CA HIS A 106 -6.96 -1.17 -15.83
C HIS A 106 -7.07 -0.35 -14.54
N ALA A 107 -8.30 0.04 -14.17
CA ALA A 107 -8.57 0.88 -13.01
C ALA A 107 -7.78 0.38 -11.78
N ILE A 108 -7.20 1.33 -11.02
CA ILE A 108 -6.28 1.06 -9.90
C ILE A 108 -6.87 0.06 -8.88
N GLY A 109 -8.21 -0.03 -8.79
CA GLY A 109 -8.92 -1.04 -8.02
C GLY A 109 -8.53 -2.49 -8.34
N SER A 110 -8.38 -2.86 -9.62
CA SER A 110 -7.95 -4.22 -10.01
C SER A 110 -6.45 -4.44 -9.77
N CYS A 111 -5.66 -3.37 -9.74
CA CYS A 111 -4.23 -3.43 -9.40
C CYS A 111 -4.01 -3.55 -7.88
N LEU A 112 -4.91 -3.07 -7.03
CA LEU A 112 -4.73 -3.19 -5.57
C LEU A 112 -5.33 -4.48 -4.99
N SER A 113 -6.26 -5.12 -5.71
CA SER A 113 -6.77 -6.45 -5.36
C SER A 113 -5.79 -7.59 -5.69
N GLY A 114 -4.85 -7.39 -6.61
CA GLY A 114 -3.91 -8.43 -7.06
C GLY A 114 -2.47 -7.98 -7.34
N ASN A 115 -2.08 -6.74 -6.99
CA ASN A 115 -0.82 -6.17 -7.48
C ASN A 115 -0.14 -5.21 -6.46
N LEU A 116 -0.17 -5.56 -5.18
CA LEU A 116 0.72 -4.94 -4.19
C LEU A 116 2.24 -5.11 -4.45
N PRO A 117 2.74 -6.15 -5.18
CA PRO A 117 4.19 -6.36 -5.32
C PRO A 117 4.95 -5.22 -6.02
N LYS A 118 4.38 -4.55 -7.02
CA LYS A 118 5.13 -3.60 -7.86
C LYS A 118 4.98 -2.12 -7.50
N ILE A 119 3.91 -1.72 -6.82
CA ILE A 119 3.83 -0.37 -6.23
C ILE A 119 4.95 -0.20 -5.20
N ILE A 120 5.26 -1.25 -4.45
CA ILE A 120 6.35 -1.25 -3.47
C ILE A 120 7.73 -1.30 -4.16
N VAL A 121 7.92 -2.08 -5.23
CA VAL A 121 9.22 -2.12 -5.94
C VAL A 121 9.59 -0.75 -6.53
N HIS A 122 8.62 0.03 -7.01
CA HIS A 122 8.87 1.41 -7.47
C HIS A 122 9.09 2.42 -6.32
N ILE A 123 8.56 2.11 -5.12
CA ILE A 123 8.76 2.87 -3.88
C ILE A 123 10.16 2.62 -3.31
N VAL A 124 10.71 1.41 -3.44
CA VAL A 124 12.01 1.02 -2.84
C VAL A 124 13.19 1.22 -3.81
N SER A 125 12.96 1.41 -5.11
CA SER A 125 14.00 1.59 -6.14
C SER A 125 14.30 3.06 -6.51
N LEU A 126 13.87 4.02 -5.69
CA LEU A 126 14.19 5.45 -5.77
C LEU A 126 14.89 5.90 -4.48
#